data_AF-A0A959NL52-F1
#
_entry.id   AF-A0A959NL52-F1
#
_cell.length_a   1.000
_cell.length_b   1.000
_cell.length_c   1.000
_cell.angle_alpha   90.00
_cell.angle_beta   90.00
_cell.angle_gamma   90.00
#
_symmetry.space_group_name_H-M   'P 1'
#
loop_
_entity.id
_entity.type
_entity.pdbx_description
1 polymer ?
#
loop_
_entity_poly.entity_id
_entity_poly.type
_entity_poly.pdbx_seq_one_letter_code
_entity_poly.pdbx_strand_id
1 'polypeptide(L)'
;MAEVEDINTDEFQQILNHIKNGDNFLLSGGAGSGKTYTLVQVIKKCIEDYPTSKIACMTYTNAAVKEIEERVDHKNLNVTTLHDFLWDNIKHFQKEL
;
A
#
# COMPACT_ATOMS: atom_id res chain seq x y z
N MET A 1 -0.49 -4.48 26.66
CA MET A 1 -0.81 -3.23 25.94
C MET A 1 0.46 -2.87 25.19
N ALA A 2 0.50 -3.11 23.88
CA ALA A 2 1.67 -2.77 23.08
C ALA A 2 1.64 -1.27 22.81
N GLU A 3 2.74 -0.59 23.12
CA GLU A 3 2.98 0.81 22.84
C GLU A 3 2.87 1.03 21.33
N VAL A 4 1.92 1.87 20.92
CA VAL A 4 1.88 2.40 19.56
C VAL A 4 2.94 3.49 19.53
N GLU A 5 4.10 3.20 18.93
CA GLU A 5 5.08 4.23 18.61
C GLU A 5 4.37 5.33 17.80
N ASP A 6 4.39 6.54 18.34
CA ASP A 6 3.72 7.71 17.77
C ASP A 6 4.21 7.94 16.36
N ILE A 7 3.40 7.57 15.38
CA ILE A 7 3.44 8.16 14.05
C ILE A 7 3.46 9.67 14.25
N ASN A 8 4.41 10.37 13.62
CA ASN A 8 4.35 11.81 13.53
C ASN A 8 3.00 12.18 12.94
N THR A 9 2.07 12.57 13.81
CA THR A 9 0.64 12.53 13.53
C THR A 9 0.31 13.49 12.39
N ASP A 10 1.10 14.55 12.26
CA ASP A 10 0.98 15.55 11.21
C ASP A 10 1.21 14.98 9.80
N GLU A 11 2.29 14.21 9.57
CA GLU A 11 2.58 13.61 8.26
C GLU A 11 1.47 12.65 7.83
N PHE A 12 1.02 11.78 8.73
CA PHE A 12 -0.04 10.83 8.44
C PHE A 12 -1.37 11.54 8.14
N GLN A 13 -1.73 12.57 8.91
CA GLN A 13 -2.92 13.36 8.61
C GLN A 13 -2.82 14.08 7.25
N GLN A 14 -1.64 14.58 6.87
CA GLN A 14 -1.43 15.17 5.54
C GLN A 14 -1.67 14.15 4.42
N ILE A 15 -1.15 12.92 4.57
CA ILE A 15 -1.39 11.83 3.60
C ILE A 15 -2.90 11.53 3.49
N LEU A 16 -3.60 11.40 4.62
CA LEU A 16 -5.04 11.13 4.61
C LEU A 16 -5.85 12.26 3.95
N ASN A 17 -5.44 13.51 4.14
CA ASN A 17 -6.07 14.65 3.47
C ASN A 17 -5.88 14.60 1.96
N HIS A 18 -4.69 14.25 1.46
CA HIS A 18 -4.47 14.04 0.02
C HIS A 18 -5.37 12.94 -0.53
N ILE A 19 -5.46 11.79 0.16
CA ILE A 19 -6.32 10.67 -0.26
C ILE A 19 -7.79 11.10 -0.32
N LYS A 20 -8.27 11.81 0.72
CA LYS A 20 -9.65 12.32 0.79
C LYS A 20 -9.97 13.27 -0.37
N ASN A 21 -9.00 14.08 -0.81
CA ASN A 21 -9.17 15.02 -1.91
C ASN A 21 -8.98 14.38 -3.30
N GLY A 22 -8.52 13.12 -3.37
CA GLY A 22 -8.17 12.45 -4.63
C GLY A 22 -6.84 12.91 -5.22
N ASP A 23 -5.96 13.50 -4.40
CA ASP A 23 -4.65 14.00 -4.80
C ASP A 23 -3.59 12.90 -4.80
N ASN A 24 -2.59 13.05 -5.66
CA ASN A 24 -1.36 12.24 -5.62
C ASN A 24 -0.38 12.83 -4.60
N PHE A 25 0.37 11.96 -3.92
CA PHE A 25 1.39 12.36 -2.94
C PHE A 25 2.66 11.52 -3.06
N LEU A 26 3.77 12.06 -2.54
CA LEU A 26 5.06 11.38 -2.46
C LEU A 26 5.55 11.38 -1.01
N LEU A 27 5.65 10.19 -0.41
CA LEU A 27 6.28 10.04 0.89
C LEU A 27 7.79 9.82 0.72
N SER A 28 8.58 10.80 1.16
CA SER A 28 10.04 10.78 1.07
C SER A 28 10.68 10.68 2.45
N GLY A 29 11.80 9.95 2.56
CA GLY A 29 12.54 9.82 3.81
C GLY A 29 13.75 8.91 3.65
N GLY A 30 14.72 9.02 4.56
CA GLY A 30 15.94 8.21 4.55
C GLY A 30 15.71 6.72 4.83
N ALA A 31 16.78 5.93 4.78
CA ALA A 31 16.72 4.55 5.27
C ALA A 31 16.27 4.53 6.74
N GLY A 32 15.43 3.57 7.12
CA GLY A 32 14.90 3.45 8.48
C GLY A 32 13.88 4.51 8.90
N SER A 33 13.47 5.43 8.01
CA SER A 33 12.51 6.50 8.35
C SER A 33 11.05 6.05 8.51
N GLY A 34 10.76 4.75 8.55
CA GLY A 34 9.41 4.24 8.74
C GLY A 34 8.48 4.24 7.52
N LYS A 35 8.95 4.52 6.29
CA LYS A 35 8.06 4.59 5.08
C LYS A 35 7.16 3.38 4.89
N THR A 36 7.70 2.16 5.00
CA THR A 36 6.90 0.92 4.87
C THR A 36 5.87 0.80 5.98
N TYR A 37 6.22 1.23 7.19
CA TYR A 37 5.30 1.27 8.32
C TYR A 37 4.16 2.28 8.05
N THR A 38 4.48 3.51 7.66
CA THR A 38 3.49 4.54 7.29
C THR A 38 2.57 4.05 6.17
N LEU A 39 3.11 3.44 5.11
CA LEU A 39 2.33 2.84 4.02
C LEU A 39 1.30 1.82 4.54
N VAL A 40 1.72 0.91 5.42
CA VAL A 40 0.84 -0.10 6.03
C VAL A 40 -0.30 0.56 6.82
N GLN A 41 -0.01 1.60 7.60
CA GLN A 41 -1.02 2.31 8.39
C GLN A 41 -2.01 3.06 7.49
N VAL A 42 -1.52 3.67 6.42
CA VAL A 42 -2.36 4.34 5.41
C VAL A 42 -3.29 3.33 4.73
N ILE A 43 -2.79 2.17 4.33
CA ILE A 43 -3.61 1.10 3.73
C ILE A 43 -4.71 0.66 4.69
N LYS A 44 -4.38 0.39 5.97
CA LYS A 44 -5.37 0.01 6.99
C LYS A 44 -6.46 1.08 7.12
N LYS A 45 -6.05 2.35 7.20
CA LYS A 45 -6.98 3.47 7.30
C LYS A 45 -7.87 3.62 6.06
N CYS A 46 -7.33 3.41 4.87
CA CYS A 46 -8.11 3.41 3.63
C CYS A 46 -9.14 2.27 3.59
N ILE A 47 -8.81 1.09 4.11
CA ILE A 47 -9.75 -0.04 4.21
C ILE A 47 -10.90 0.30 5.16
N GLU A 48 -10.59 0.94 6.29
CA GLU A 48 -11.60 1.37 7.28
C GLU A 48 -12.52 2.46 6.73
N ASP A 49 -11.94 3.50 6.12
CA ASP A 49 -12.70 4.68 5.68
C ASP A 49 -13.43 4.42 4.35
N TYR A 50 -12.91 3.53 3.51
CA TYR A 50 -13.46 3.20 2.18
C TYR A 50 -13.62 1.68 1.99
N PRO A 51 -14.55 1.03 2.72
CA PRO A 51 -14.64 -0.43 2.81
C PRO A 51 -15.04 -1.14 1.50
N THR A 52 -15.51 -0.39 0.50
CA THR A 52 -15.84 -0.92 -0.84
C THR A 52 -14.74 -0.72 -1.86
N SER A 53 -13.74 0.12 -1.56
CA SER A 53 -12.64 0.42 -2.48
C SER A 53 -11.67 -0.76 -2.57
N LYS A 54 -11.13 -0.99 -3.78
CA LYS A 54 -10.00 -1.89 -4.01
C LYS A 54 -8.70 -1.10 -3.96
N ILE A 55 -7.69 -1.65 -3.30
CA ILE A 55 -6.36 -1.05 -3.14
C ILE A 55 -5.35 -1.96 -3.84
N ALA A 56 -4.61 -1.41 -4.80
CA ALA A 56 -3.46 -2.07 -5.42
C ALA A 56 -2.18 -1.50 -4.82
N CYS A 57 -1.37 -2.33 -4.16
CA CYS A 57 -0.09 -1.97 -3.60
C CYS A 57 1.02 -2.69 -4.37
N MET A 58 1.81 -1.94 -5.14
CA MET A 58 2.89 -2.50 -5.95
C MET A 58 4.25 -2.24 -5.31
N THR A 59 5.13 -3.24 -5.35
CA THR A 59 6.53 -3.13 -4.90
C THR A 59 7.49 -3.83 -5.86
N TYR A 60 8.80 -3.73 -5.61
CA TYR A 60 9.82 -4.29 -6.50
C TYR A 60 10.17 -5.75 -6.22
N THR A 61 10.00 -6.23 -4.98
CA THR A 61 10.47 -7.56 -4.59
C THR A 61 9.38 -8.38 -3.92
N ASN A 62 9.40 -9.69 -4.15
CA ASN A 62 8.52 -10.65 -3.48
C ASN A 62 8.71 -10.65 -1.96
N ALA A 63 9.90 -10.32 -1.47
CA ALA A 63 10.15 -10.17 -0.03
C ALA A 63 9.35 -8.99 0.55
N ALA A 64 9.31 -7.85 -0.14
CA ALA A 64 8.52 -6.70 0.27
C ALA A 64 7.01 -6.94 0.14
N VAL A 65 6.57 -7.73 -0.86
CA VAL A 65 5.17 -8.18 -0.96
C VAL A 65 4.76 -8.90 0.32
N LYS A 66 5.52 -9.94 0.69
CA LYS A 66 5.27 -10.73 1.90
C LYS A 66 5.28 -9.88 3.17
N GLU A 67 6.26 -8.97 3.29
CA GLU A 67 6.37 -8.07 4.45
C GLU A 67 5.11 -7.20 4.65
N ILE A 68 4.48 -6.75 3.55
CA ILE A 68 3.26 -5.94 3.62
C ILE A 68 2.03 -6.82 3.89
N GLU A 69 1.91 -7.96 3.21
CA GLU A 69 0.79 -8.91 3.40
C GLU A 69 0.74 -9.46 4.84
N GLU A 70 1.88 -9.77 5.44
CA GLU A 70 1.97 -10.22 6.84
C GLU A 70 1.43 -9.17 7.84
N ARG A 71 1.45 -7.89 7.46
CA ARG A 71 0.98 -6.78 8.31
C ARG A 71 -0.45 -6.34 8.00
N VAL A 72 -0.95 -6.64 6.80
CA VAL A 72 -2.30 -6.33 6.33
C VAL A 72 -2.80 -7.45 5.43
N ASP A 73 -3.66 -8.31 5.97
CA ASP A 73 -4.40 -9.29 5.20
C ASP A 73 -5.86 -8.87 5.09
N HIS A 74 -6.28 -8.46 3.89
CA HIS A 74 -7.65 -8.04 3.64
C HIS A 74 -8.07 -8.25 2.18
N LYS A 75 -9.29 -8.77 1.96
CA LYS A 75 -9.87 -9.09 0.63
C LYS A 75 -9.93 -7.95 -0.39
N ASN A 76 -9.74 -6.70 0.05
CA ASN A 76 -9.74 -5.52 -0.81
C ASN A 76 -8.35 -5.00 -1.14
N LEU A 77 -7.32 -5.55 -0.52
CA LEU A 77 -5.93 -5.25 -0.80
C LEU A 77 -5.36 -6.31 -1.74
N ASN A 78 -4.72 -5.87 -2.81
CA ASN A 78 -3.87 -6.72 -3.64
C ASN A 78 -2.44 -6.19 -3.57
N VAL A 79 -1.53 -6.98 -3.00
CA VAL A 79 -0.10 -6.63 -2.93
C VAL A 79 0.65 -7.47 -3.93
N THR A 80 1.36 -6.85 -4.85
CA THR A 80 2.06 -7.57 -5.91
C THR A 80 3.40 -6.94 -6.21
N THR A 81 4.27 -7.67 -6.91
CA THR A 81 5.34 -6.98 -7.63
C THR A 81 4.76 -6.19 -8.79
N LEU A 82 5.54 -5.23 -9.32
CA LEU A 82 5.18 -4.58 -10.58
C LEU A 82 5.04 -5.60 -11.73
N HIS A 83 5.90 -6.62 -11.76
CA HIS A 83 5.85 -7.67 -12.79
C HIS A 83 4.57 -8.49 -12.70
N ASP A 84 4.19 -8.94 -11.51
CA ASP A 84 2.97 -9.74 -11.32
C ASP A 84 1.73 -8.91 -11.64
N PHE A 85 1.69 -7.65 -11.22
CA PHE A 85 0.61 -6.72 -11.57
C PHE A 85 0.45 -6.63 -13.10
N LEU A 86 1.54 -6.36 -13.81
CA LEU A 86 1.51 -6.26 -15.27
C LEU A 86 1.11 -7.58 -15.93
N TRP A 87 1.68 -8.70 -15.47
CA TRP A 87 1.36 -10.03 -15.98
C TRP A 87 -0.12 -10.36 -15.84
N ASP A 88 -0.73 -10.09 -14.68
CA ASP A 88 -2.16 -10.32 -14.45
C ASP A 88 -3.05 -9.53 -15.40
N ASN A 89 -2.62 -8.34 -15.81
CA ASN A 89 -3.33 -7.52 -16.78
C ASN A 89 -3.16 -8.01 -18.23
N ILE A 90 -2.01 -8.60 -18.59
CA ILE A 90 -1.70 -8.92 -20.00
C ILE A 90 -1.83 -10.42 -20.35
N LYS A 91 -1.81 -11.33 -19.37
CA LYS A 91 -1.71 -12.79 -19.60
C LYS A 91 -2.83 -13.38 -20.46
N HIS A 92 -3.99 -12.73 -20.54
CA HIS A 92 -5.13 -13.17 -21.34
C HIS A 92 -5.10 -12.71 -22.80
N PHE A 93 -4.14 -11.85 -23.18
CA PHE A 93 -4.03 -11.30 -24.53
C PHE A 93 -2.93 -11.98 -25.36
N GLN A 94 -2.52 -13.20 -24.99
CA GLN A 94 -1.55 -13.97 -25.76
C GLN A 94 -2.19 -14.46 -27.06
N LYS A 95 -1.64 -14.03 -28.20
CA LYS A 95 -1.93 -14.65 -29.49
C LYS A 95 -1.22 -16.01 -29.53
N GLU A 96 -1.97 -17.07 -29.80
CA GLU A 96 -1.37 -18.35 -30.17
C GLU A 96 -0.54 -18.14 -31.45
N LEU A 97 0.71 -18.65 -31.42
CA LEU A 97 1.65 -18.66 -32.54
C LEU A 97 1.54 -19.97 -33.30
#